data_AF-A0A7C8ADG0-F1
#
_entry.id   AF-A0A7C8ADG0-F1
#
_cell.length_a   1.000
_cell.length_b   1.000
_cell.length_c   1.000
_cell.angle_alpha   90.00
_cell.angle_beta   90.00
_cell.angle_gamma   90.00
#
_symmetry.space_group_name_H-M   'P 1'
#
loop_
_entity.id
_entity.type
_entity.pdbx_description
1 polymer ?
#
loop_
_entity_poly.entity_id
_entity_poly.type
_entity_poly.pdbx_seq_one_letter_code
_entity_poly.pdbx_strand_id
1 'polypeptide(L)'
;MEKPIENFWSLRLADLRDVLEANNFEVHIAENVDSAKKIVREILPRTGAKSISWGGSVTYVQTGLYQELKDYPGIEVLDTYEMGLPPEEMLERRRRALLVDLFITGTNAVTETGKLVNLDMTGNRVAGITFGPRNVIILAGRNKVVPDIEDA
;
A
#
# COMPACT_ATOMS: atom_id res chain seq x y z
N MET A 1 -32.29 0.51 -13.58
CA MET A 1 -30.90 0.98 -13.44
C MET A 1 -30.03 -0.27 -13.44
N GLU A 2 -29.27 -0.52 -14.49
CA GLU A 2 -28.38 -1.69 -14.50
C GLU A 2 -27.27 -1.47 -13.45
N LYS A 3 -27.10 -2.47 -12.57
CA LYS A 3 -26.02 -2.58 -11.57
C LYS A 3 -25.81 -1.37 -10.62
N PRO A 4 -26.81 -1.03 -9.79
CA PRO A 4 -26.76 0.16 -8.91
C PRO A 4 -25.59 0.16 -7.91
N ILE A 5 -25.19 -1.01 -7.39
CA ILE A 5 -24.07 -1.13 -6.45
C ILE A 5 -22.73 -0.83 -7.12
N GLU A 6 -22.53 -1.31 -8.35
CA GLU A 6 -21.28 -1.04 -9.09
C GLU A 6 -21.17 0.45 -9.43
N ASN A 7 -22.26 1.06 -9.89
CA ASN A 7 -22.29 2.49 -10.20
C ASN A 7 -22.03 3.34 -8.95
N PHE A 8 -22.63 2.98 -7.81
CA PHE A 8 -22.39 3.66 -6.53
C PHE A 8 -20.91 3.66 -6.17
N TRP A 9 -20.25 2.50 -6.22
CA TRP A 9 -18.82 2.41 -5.89
C TRP A 9 -17.94 3.07 -6.92
N SER A 10 -18.30 3.02 -8.21
CA SER A 10 -17.53 3.71 -9.26
C SER A 10 -17.52 5.22 -9.05
N LEU A 11 -18.67 5.82 -8.72
CA LEU A 11 -18.76 7.25 -8.43
C LEU A 11 -17.99 7.59 -7.15
N ARG A 12 -18.23 6.82 -6.08
CA ARG A 12 -17.60 7.05 -4.77
C ARG A 12 -16.06 6.95 -4.83
N LEU A 13 -15.52 6.01 -5.61
CA LEU A 13 -14.08 5.89 -5.82
C LEU A 13 -13.52 6.98 -6.73
N ALA A 14 -14.30 7.47 -7.70
CA ALA A 14 -13.90 8.61 -8.52
C ALA A 14 -13.81 9.90 -7.70
N ASP A 15 -14.81 10.17 -6.86
CA ASP A 15 -14.79 11.32 -5.95
C ASP A 15 -13.59 11.26 -4.98
N LEU A 16 -13.34 10.08 -4.39
CA LEU A 16 -12.19 9.88 -3.51
C LEU A 16 -10.85 10.06 -4.25
N ARG A 17 -10.76 9.59 -5.50
CA ARG A 17 -9.56 9.79 -6.32
C ARG A 17 -9.27 11.29 -6.46
N ASP A 18 -10.26 12.08 -6.83
CA ASP A 18 -10.09 13.51 -7.07
C ASP A 18 -9.64 14.24 -5.77
N VAL A 19 -10.16 13.83 -4.61
CA VAL A 19 -9.74 14.35 -3.30
C VAL A 19 -8.30 13.96 -2.95
N LEU A 20 -7.90 12.72 -3.20
CA LEU A 20 -6.54 12.24 -2.96
C LEU A 20 -5.53 12.89 -3.91
N GLU A 21 -5.88 13.05 -5.19
CA GLU A 21 -5.04 13.75 -6.17
C GLU A 21 -4.85 15.22 -5.81
N ALA A 22 -5.89 15.88 -5.27
CA ALA A 22 -5.76 17.23 -4.71
C ALA A 22 -4.79 17.31 -3.51
N ASN A 23 -4.56 16.19 -2.82
CA ASN A 23 -3.56 16.03 -1.76
C ASN A 23 -2.19 15.54 -2.28
N ASN A 24 -1.95 15.59 -3.60
CA ASN A 24 -0.71 15.19 -4.29
C ASN A 24 -0.42 13.67 -4.26
N PHE A 25 -1.44 12.82 -4.10
CA PHE A 25 -1.29 11.39 -4.35
C PHE A 25 -1.41 11.08 -5.85
N GLU A 26 -0.60 10.15 -6.35
CA GLU A 26 -0.88 9.46 -7.63
C GLU A 26 -1.85 8.31 -7.34
N VAL A 27 -3.05 8.34 -7.92
CA VAL A 27 -4.12 7.39 -7.58
C VAL A 27 -4.52 6.57 -8.81
N HIS A 28 -4.62 5.26 -8.60
CA HIS A 28 -5.06 4.30 -9.62
C HIS A 28 -6.23 3.48 -9.09
N ILE A 29 -7.33 3.44 -9.82
CA ILE A 29 -8.49 2.61 -9.49
C ILE A 29 -8.33 1.25 -10.17
N ALA A 30 -8.35 0.19 -9.37
CA ALA A 30 -8.27 -1.19 -9.82
C ALA A 30 -9.64 -1.87 -9.67
N GLU A 31 -10.14 -2.50 -10.72
CA GLU A 31 -11.42 -3.24 -10.70
C GLU A 31 -11.36 -4.49 -9.82
N ASN A 32 -10.18 -5.11 -9.75
CA ASN A 32 -9.92 -6.34 -9.04
C ASN A 32 -8.42 -6.50 -8.70
N VAL A 33 -8.12 -7.58 -7.99
CA VAL A 33 -6.76 -7.91 -7.52
C VAL A 33 -5.75 -8.01 -8.67
N ASP A 34 -6.13 -8.60 -9.81
CA ASP A 34 -5.25 -8.76 -10.97
C ASP A 34 -4.94 -7.41 -11.64
N SER A 35 -5.94 -6.52 -11.74
CA SER A 35 -5.72 -5.17 -12.24
C SER A 35 -4.82 -4.35 -11.31
N ALA A 36 -4.98 -4.48 -9.99
CA ALA A 36 -4.10 -3.84 -9.01
C ALA A 36 -2.65 -4.33 -9.17
N LYS A 37 -2.48 -5.64 -9.36
CA LYS A 37 -1.18 -6.25 -9.64
C LYS A 37 -0.53 -5.67 -10.91
N LYS A 38 -1.31 -5.54 -11.99
CA LYS A 38 -0.83 -4.96 -13.25
C LYS A 38 -0.39 -3.50 -13.07
N ILE A 39 -1.17 -2.69 -12.36
CA ILE A 39 -0.82 -1.29 -12.07
C ILE A 39 0.51 -1.20 -11.31
N VAL A 40 0.71 -2.03 -10.26
CA VAL A 40 1.97 -2.02 -9.51
C VAL A 40 3.16 -2.39 -10.40
N ARG A 41 3.00 -3.35 -11.33
CA ARG A 41 4.05 -3.69 -12.30
C ARG A 41 4.39 -2.56 -13.26
N GLU A 42 3.43 -1.70 -13.59
CA GLU A 42 3.66 -0.52 -14.44
C GLU A 42 4.34 0.62 -13.65
N ILE A 43 4.01 0.75 -12.36
CA ILE A 43 4.62 1.74 -11.46
C ILE A 43 6.05 1.36 -11.10
N LEU A 44 6.34 0.07 -10.84
CA LEU A 44 7.62 -0.39 -10.32
C LEU A 44 8.84 0.12 -11.13
N PRO A 45 8.91 0.02 -12.48
CA PRO A 45 10.03 0.55 -13.24
C PRO A 45 10.13 2.07 -13.20
N ARG A 46 8.99 2.79 -13.09
CA ARG A 46 8.95 4.26 -13.02
C ARG A 46 9.58 4.78 -11.74
N THR A 47 9.54 4.01 -10.65
CA THR A 47 10.16 4.40 -9.38
C THR A 47 11.69 4.34 -9.40
N GLY A 48 12.29 3.54 -10.31
CA GLY A 48 13.73 3.30 -10.34
C GLY A 48 14.28 2.62 -9.08
N ALA A 49 13.41 2.00 -8.26
CA ALA A 49 13.78 1.40 -6.99
C ALA A 49 14.79 0.25 -7.16
N LYS A 50 15.85 0.28 -6.34
CA LYS A 50 16.85 -0.81 -6.26
C LYS A 50 16.68 -1.63 -5.00
N SER A 51 15.98 -1.08 -4.01
CA SER A 51 15.64 -1.75 -2.76
C SER A 51 14.14 -1.64 -2.48
N ILE A 52 13.54 -2.76 -2.05
CA ILE A 52 12.12 -2.85 -1.71
C ILE A 52 11.93 -3.48 -0.35
N SER A 53 10.95 -2.97 0.38
CA SER A 53 10.38 -3.66 1.53
C SER A 53 8.89 -3.39 1.62
N TRP A 54 8.25 -3.92 2.66
CA TRP A 54 6.82 -3.78 2.86
C TRP A 54 6.45 -3.64 4.33
N GLY A 55 5.36 -2.93 4.55
CA GLY A 55 4.66 -2.92 5.82
C GLY A 55 3.56 -3.99 5.83
N GLY A 56 2.91 -4.15 6.99
CA GLY A 56 1.77 -5.06 7.13
C GLY A 56 0.66 -4.77 6.12
N SER A 57 0.37 -5.72 5.22
CA SER A 57 -0.72 -5.59 4.25
C SER A 57 -1.17 -6.96 3.76
N VAL A 58 -2.36 -7.39 4.21
CA VAL A 58 -2.98 -8.64 3.74
C VAL A 58 -3.33 -8.54 2.25
N THR A 59 -3.82 -7.38 1.80
CA THR A 59 -4.15 -7.12 0.40
C THR A 59 -2.93 -7.28 -0.50
N TYR A 60 -1.76 -6.78 -0.07
CA TYR A 60 -0.50 -6.99 -0.80
C TYR A 60 -0.17 -8.47 -0.96
N VAL A 61 -0.27 -9.26 0.11
CA VAL A 61 -0.01 -10.71 0.04
C VAL A 61 -1.02 -11.41 -0.90
N GLN A 62 -2.31 -11.04 -0.81
CA GLN A 62 -3.38 -11.61 -1.63
C GLN A 62 -3.23 -11.32 -3.14
N THR A 63 -2.56 -10.22 -3.51
CA THR A 63 -2.27 -9.93 -4.93
C THR A 63 -1.22 -10.86 -5.55
N GLY A 64 -0.51 -11.66 -4.73
CA GLY A 64 0.64 -12.43 -5.18
C GLY A 64 1.87 -11.59 -5.53
N LEU A 65 1.81 -10.26 -5.34
CA LEU A 65 2.95 -9.36 -5.53
C LEU A 65 4.09 -9.68 -4.55
N TYR A 66 3.77 -10.15 -3.34
CA TYR A 66 4.80 -10.54 -2.36
C TYR A 66 5.78 -11.57 -2.92
N GLN A 67 5.26 -12.68 -3.47
CA GLN A 67 6.13 -13.74 -4.00
C GLN A 67 6.87 -13.25 -5.24
N GLU A 68 6.19 -12.52 -6.12
CA GLU A 68 6.78 -12.03 -7.35
C GLU A 68 7.90 -10.99 -7.13
N LEU A 69 7.70 -10.06 -6.21
CA LEU A 69 8.69 -9.03 -5.90
C LEU A 69 9.89 -9.61 -5.15
N LYS A 70 9.67 -10.64 -4.33
CA LYS A 70 10.76 -11.36 -3.65
C LYS A 70 11.73 -11.99 -4.64
N ASP A 71 11.22 -12.51 -5.76
CA ASP A 71 12.01 -13.15 -6.80
C ASP A 71 12.38 -12.18 -7.95
N TYR A 72 12.12 -10.87 -7.79
CA TYR A 72 12.31 -9.90 -8.86
C TYR A 72 13.80 -9.64 -9.10
N PRO A 73 14.30 -9.85 -10.33
CA PRO A 73 15.73 -9.78 -10.60
C PRO A 73 16.25 -8.34 -10.48
N GLY A 74 17.40 -8.19 -9.83
CA GLY A 74 18.12 -6.92 -9.73
C GLY A 74 17.59 -5.94 -8.69
N ILE A 75 16.70 -6.38 -7.80
CA ILE A 75 16.21 -5.59 -6.66
C ILE A 75 16.60 -6.28 -5.35
N GLU A 76 17.15 -5.50 -4.42
CA GLU A 76 17.38 -5.94 -3.06
C GLU A 76 16.05 -5.94 -2.28
N VAL A 77 15.71 -7.09 -1.70
CA VAL A 77 14.44 -7.25 -0.98
C VAL A 77 14.71 -7.43 0.51
N LEU A 78 14.22 -6.49 1.33
CA LEU A 78 14.20 -6.64 2.78
C LEU A 78 12.87 -7.26 3.20
N ASP A 79 12.87 -8.58 3.34
CA ASP A 79 11.67 -9.34 3.69
C ASP A 79 11.36 -9.26 5.21
N THR A 80 10.36 -8.45 5.57
CA THR A 80 9.88 -8.33 6.95
C THR A 80 8.82 -9.37 7.33
N TYR A 81 8.51 -10.31 6.44
CA TYR A 81 7.63 -11.46 6.69
C TYR A 81 8.40 -12.78 6.83
N GLU A 82 9.73 -12.74 6.67
CA GLU A 82 10.57 -13.93 6.82
C GLU A 82 10.37 -14.58 8.19
N MET A 83 9.98 -15.85 8.18
CA MET A 83 9.76 -16.64 9.38
C MET A 83 11.08 -17.25 9.88
N GLY A 84 11.20 -17.40 11.20
CA GLY A 84 12.34 -18.07 11.82
C GLY A 84 13.47 -17.15 12.29
N LEU A 85 13.35 -15.83 12.06
CA LEU A 85 14.30 -14.86 12.61
C LEU A 85 14.04 -14.60 14.10
N PRO A 86 15.10 -14.37 14.90
CA PRO A 86 14.96 -13.83 16.24
C PRO A 86 14.16 -12.52 16.26
N PRO A 87 13.35 -12.25 17.29
CA PRO A 87 12.55 -11.02 17.36
C PRO A 87 13.36 -9.73 17.22
N GLU A 88 14.58 -9.70 17.74
CA GLU A 88 15.50 -8.57 17.64
C GLU A 88 16.00 -8.32 16.22
N GLU A 89 16.32 -9.38 15.47
CA GLU A 89 16.72 -9.27 14.06
C GLU A 89 15.54 -8.84 13.18
N MET A 90 14.34 -9.35 13.46
CA MET A 90 13.11 -8.94 12.78
C MET A 90 12.82 -7.45 13.02
N LEU A 91 13.00 -6.97 14.26
CA LEU A 91 12.81 -5.57 14.59
C LEU A 91 13.81 -4.69 13.85
N GLU A 92 15.09 -5.06 13.84
CA GLU A 92 16.14 -4.34 13.12
C GLU A 92 15.87 -4.33 11.60
N ARG A 93 15.38 -5.44 11.05
CA ARG A 93 14.99 -5.51 9.64
C ARG A 93 13.84 -4.57 9.31
N ARG A 94 12.83 -4.45 10.18
CA ARG A 94 11.75 -3.46 10.03
C ARG A 94 12.26 -2.02 10.13
N ARG A 95 13.30 -1.74 10.89
CA ARG A 95 13.95 -0.42 10.92
C ARG A 95 14.66 -0.12 9.61
N ARG A 96 15.41 -1.09 9.07
CA ARG A 96 16.09 -0.97 7.77
C ARG A 96 15.11 -0.87 6.60
N ALA A 97 13.94 -1.51 6.71
CA ALA A 97 12.86 -1.39 5.74
C ALA A 97 12.40 0.06 5.52
N LEU A 98 12.64 0.98 6.45
CA LEU A 98 12.33 2.41 6.29
C LEU A 98 13.34 3.15 5.41
N LEU A 99 14.47 2.53 5.06
CA LEU A 99 15.55 3.15 4.26
C LEU A 99 15.54 2.69 2.80
N VAL A 100 14.56 1.88 2.40
CA VAL A 100 14.44 1.37 1.03
C VAL A 100 13.95 2.44 0.06
N ASP A 101 14.12 2.21 -1.24
CA ASP A 101 13.67 3.13 -2.28
C ASP A 101 12.15 3.08 -2.48
N LEU A 102 11.57 1.88 -2.37
CA LEU A 102 10.14 1.65 -2.51
C LEU A 102 9.59 0.79 -1.38
N PHE A 103 8.51 1.27 -0.77
CA PHE A 103 7.83 0.58 0.31
C PHE A 103 6.37 0.34 -0.01
N ILE A 104 5.95 -0.92 0.13
CA ILE A 104 4.58 -1.32 -0.19
C ILE A 104 3.84 -1.59 1.10
N THR A 105 2.66 -0.98 1.26
CA THR A 105 1.87 -1.17 2.47
C THR A 105 0.39 -1.06 2.18
N GLY A 106 -0.42 -1.21 3.23
CA GLY A 106 -1.83 -0.92 3.20
C GLY A 106 -2.16 -0.03 4.39
N THR A 107 -3.24 0.73 4.27
CA THR A 107 -3.75 1.58 5.34
C THR A 107 -4.88 0.89 6.11
N ASN A 108 -5.25 1.36 7.31
CA ASN A 108 -6.39 0.79 8.04
C ASN A 108 -7.71 1.29 7.42
N ALA A 109 -7.80 2.60 7.19
CA ALA A 109 -8.94 3.24 6.53
C ALA A 109 -8.52 4.45 5.69
N VAL A 110 -9.36 4.83 4.74
CA VAL A 110 -9.26 6.06 3.95
C VAL A 110 -10.57 6.81 4.08
N THR A 111 -10.52 8.03 4.62
CA THR A 111 -11.73 8.86 4.72
C THR A 111 -12.10 9.41 3.35
N GLU A 112 -13.38 9.71 3.12
CA GLU A 112 -13.84 10.39 1.90
C GLU A 112 -13.21 11.77 1.72
N THR A 113 -12.74 12.37 2.81
CA THR A 113 -11.97 13.62 2.83
C THR A 113 -10.48 13.43 2.54
N GLY A 114 -10.05 12.23 2.13
CA GLY A 114 -8.69 11.95 1.66
C GLY A 114 -7.65 11.77 2.76
N LYS A 115 -8.07 11.38 3.98
CA LYS A 115 -7.15 11.11 5.09
C LYS A 115 -6.87 9.61 5.20
N LEU A 116 -5.61 9.25 5.34
CA LEU A 116 -5.18 7.88 5.63
C LEU A 116 -5.13 7.66 7.14
N VAL A 117 -5.88 6.68 7.63
CA VAL A 117 -5.89 6.31 9.05
C VAL A 117 -5.06 5.05 9.23
N ASN A 118 -4.08 5.11 10.13
CA ASN A 118 -3.15 4.03 10.39
C ASN A 118 -2.98 3.82 11.89
N LEU A 119 -3.25 2.61 12.35
CA LEU A 119 -3.01 2.17 13.73
C LEU A 119 -1.96 1.06 13.72
N ASP A 120 -0.81 1.32 14.31
CA ASP A 120 0.32 0.41 14.32
C ASP A 120 0.78 0.05 15.73
N MET A 121 1.06 -1.23 15.96
CA MET A 121 1.69 -1.67 17.20
C MET A 121 3.15 -1.20 17.31
N THR A 122 3.91 -1.27 16.20
CA THR A 122 5.36 -0.95 16.20
C THR A 122 5.72 0.32 15.41
N GLY A 123 4.71 1.02 14.87
CA GLY A 123 4.88 2.25 14.11
C GLY A 123 5.50 2.11 12.71
N ASN A 124 5.74 0.89 12.23
CA ASN A 124 6.48 0.67 10.99
C ASN A 124 5.74 1.11 9.71
N ARG A 125 4.40 1.00 9.65
CA ARG A 125 3.65 1.51 8.49
C ARG A 125 3.53 3.02 8.55
N VAL A 126 3.23 3.59 9.72
CA VAL A 126 3.16 5.04 9.92
C VAL A 126 4.49 5.68 9.54
N ALA A 127 5.63 5.18 10.05
CA ALA A 127 6.95 5.69 9.70
C ALA A 127 7.28 5.50 8.21
N GLY A 128 6.88 4.36 7.63
CA GLY A 128 7.06 4.07 6.21
C GLY A 128 6.25 4.99 5.31
N ILE A 129 5.01 5.33 5.68
CA ILE A 129 4.15 6.19 4.88
C ILE A 129 4.56 7.67 5.00
N THR A 130 4.94 8.11 6.20
CA THR A 130 5.08 9.54 6.50
C THR A 130 6.49 10.08 6.31
N PHE A 131 7.53 9.24 6.35
CA PHE A 131 8.91 9.74 6.33
C PHE A 131 9.93 8.87 5.60
N GLY A 132 9.93 7.55 5.80
CA GLY A 132 11.12 6.75 5.49
C GLY A 132 11.45 6.64 3.99
N PRO A 133 10.77 5.77 3.23
CA PRO A 133 11.11 5.43 1.85
C PRO A 133 10.81 6.56 0.87
N ARG A 134 11.57 6.61 -0.23
CA ARG A 134 11.40 7.66 -1.27
C ARG A 134 10.08 7.53 -2.02
N ASN A 135 9.64 6.29 -2.24
CA ASN A 135 8.36 5.98 -2.88
C ASN A 135 7.57 5.05 -1.96
N VAL A 136 6.26 5.29 -1.86
CA VAL A 136 5.35 4.46 -1.08
C VAL A 136 4.15 4.09 -1.94
N ILE A 137 3.90 2.79 -2.07
CA ILE A 137 2.67 2.27 -2.71
C ILE A 137 1.73 1.80 -1.62
N ILE A 138 0.53 2.38 -1.59
CA ILE A 138 -0.52 2.02 -0.63
C ILE A 138 -1.63 1.28 -1.38
N LEU A 139 -1.82 0.02 -1.01
CA LEU A 139 -2.91 -0.81 -1.53
C LEU A 139 -4.09 -0.78 -0.53
N ALA A 140 -5.23 -0.26 -0.99
CA ALA A 140 -6.47 -0.19 -0.22
C ALA A 140 -7.64 -0.73 -1.04
N GLY A 141 -8.42 -1.64 -0.46
CA GLY A 141 -9.69 -2.08 -1.03
C GLY A 141 -10.81 -1.11 -0.69
N ARG A 142 -11.89 -1.10 -1.48
CA ARG A 142 -13.08 -0.26 -1.23
C ARG A 142 -13.68 -0.44 0.16
N ASN A 143 -13.48 -1.60 0.80
CA ASN A 143 -13.92 -1.90 2.15
C ASN A 143 -13.21 -1.08 3.24
N LYS A 144 -12.18 -0.31 2.88
CA LYS A 144 -11.44 0.60 3.78
C LYS A 144 -11.88 2.05 3.62
N VAL A 145 -12.81 2.34 2.71
CA VAL A 145 -13.33 3.70 2.50
C VAL A 145 -14.42 3.96 3.53
N VAL A 146 -14.24 5.02 4.32
CA VAL A 146 -15.14 5.43 5.41
C VAL A 146 -15.50 6.91 5.26
N PRO A 147 -16.66 7.37 5.75
CA PRO A 147 -17.07 8.77 5.63
C PRO A 147 -16.07 9.75 6.28
N ASP A 148 -15.68 9.48 7.52
CA ASP A 148 -14.85 10.38 8.34
C ASP A 148 -13.89 9.61 9.27
N ILE A 149 -13.24 10.33 10.19
CA ILE A 149 -12.24 9.75 11.10
C ILE A 149 -12.94 8.94 12.21
N GLU A 150 -14.12 9.35 12.60
CA GLU A 150 -14.93 8.75 13.66
C GLU A 150 -15.43 7.36 13.25
N ASP A 151 -15.69 7.17 11.95
CA ASP A 151 -16.05 5.88 11.34
C ASP A 151 -14.85 4.99 10.95
N ALA A 152 -13.60 5.44 11.21
CA ALA A 152 -12.36 4.81 10.75
C ALA A 152 -11.78 3.71 11.66
#